data_AF-A0A4D4KTM7-F1
#
_entry.id   AF-A0A4D4KTM7-F1
#
_cell.length_a   1.000
_cell.length_b   1.000
_cell.length_c   1.000
_cell.angle_alpha   90.00
_cell.angle_beta   90.00
_cell.angle_gamma   90.00
#
_symmetry.space_group_name_H-M   'P 1'
#
loop_
_entity.id
_entity.type
_entity.pdbx_description
1 polymer ?
#
loop_
_entity_poly.entity_id
_entity_poly.type
_entity_poly.pdbx_seq_one_letter_code
_entity_poly.pdbx_strand_id
1 'polypeptide(L)'
;MIGGNVYVATKAALEAHTLTSPPNSTDTGVTVNAFRPGTVDTAMQATIRQKGAGQLDEPTYTRFVRNHEEGRLITPERSARSLVDRLGGDASGQIWDASDADRGSAPVPD
;
A
#
# COMPACT_ATOMS: atom_id res chain seq x y z
N MET A 1 -20.19 10.74 1.87
CA MET A 1 -19.30 10.18 2.89
C MET A 1 -18.15 9.46 2.20
N ILE A 2 -16.93 9.96 2.35
CA ILE A 2 -15.74 9.18 2.00
C ILE A 2 -15.63 8.12 3.10
N GLY A 3 -15.95 6.87 2.77
CA GLY A 3 -16.10 5.76 3.73
C GLY A 3 -14.77 5.25 4.28
N GLY A 4 -13.98 6.11 4.93
CA GLY A 4 -12.67 5.77 5.48
C GLY A 4 -12.72 4.55 6.42
N ASN A 5 -13.73 4.47 7.29
CA ASN A 5 -13.87 3.34 8.22
C ASN A 5 -14.14 2.02 7.50
N VAL A 6 -15.04 2.00 6.50
CA VAL A 6 -15.35 0.79 5.72
C VAL A 6 -14.14 0.38 4.88
N TYR A 7 -13.44 1.36 4.29
CA TYR A 7 -12.20 1.11 3.56
C TYR A 7 -11.13 0.50 4.46
N VAL A 8 -10.86 1.08 5.64
CA VAL A 8 -9.87 0.57 6.59
C VAL A 8 -10.25 -0.83 7.09
N ALA A 9 -11.51 -1.05 7.47
CA ALA A 9 -11.98 -2.35 7.95
C ALA A 9 -11.79 -3.45 6.88
N THR A 10 -12.16 -3.16 5.63
CA THR A 10 -12.01 -4.13 4.53
C THR A 10 -10.55 -4.40 4.16
N LYS A 11 -9.66 -3.40 4.20
CA LYS A 11 -8.23 -3.60 3.99
C LYS A 11 -7.55 -4.35 5.13
N ALA A 12 -7.94 -4.09 6.38
CA ALA A 12 -7.47 -4.86 7.53
C ALA A 12 -7.90 -6.34 7.43
N ALA A 13 -9.14 -6.61 7.03
CA ALA A 13 -9.61 -7.97 6.79
C ALA A 13 -8.85 -8.69 5.66
N LEU A 14 -8.52 -7.97 4.57
CA LEU A 14 -7.72 -8.51 3.46
C LEU A 14 -6.31 -8.91 3.91
N GLU A 15 -5.66 -8.06 4.71
CA GLU A 15 -4.33 -8.36 5.27
C GLU A 15 -4.38 -9.54 6.25
N ALA A 16 -5.37 -9.57 7.15
CA ALA A 16 -5.56 -10.69 8.07
C ALA A 16 -5.79 -12.00 7.30
N HIS A 17 -6.64 -11.98 6.27
CA HIS A 17 -6.89 -13.14 5.42
C HIS A 17 -5.61 -13.65 4.74
N THR A 18 -4.78 -12.75 4.23
CA THR A 18 -3.47 -13.06 3.63
C THR A 18 -2.56 -13.74 4.65
N LEU A 19 -2.43 -13.20 5.87
CA LEU A 19 -1.57 -13.75 6.93
C LEU A 19 -2.04 -15.13 7.43
N THR A 20 -3.36 -15.36 7.44
CA THR A 20 -3.94 -16.65 7.86
C THR A 20 -4.00 -17.68 6.73
N SER A 21 -3.73 -17.27 5.49
CA SER A 21 -3.70 -18.20 4.36
C SER A 21 -2.49 -19.12 4.51
N PRO A 22 -2.61 -20.42 4.18
CA PRO A 22 -1.52 -21.36 4.32
C PRO A 22 -0.29 -20.86 3.53
N PRO A 23 0.89 -20.72 4.18
CA PRO A 23 2.07 -20.09 3.58
C PRO A 23 2.58 -20.85 2.36
N ASN A 24 2.21 -22.11 2.22
CA ASN A 24 2.39 -22.87 1.01
C ASN A 24 1.17 -23.78 0.91
N SER A 25 0.21 -23.48 0.05
CA SER A 25 -0.52 -24.59 -0.53
C SER A 25 0.42 -25.19 -1.58
N THR A 26 1.44 -25.90 -1.11
CA THR A 26 2.48 -26.54 -1.93
C THR A 26 1.86 -27.52 -2.92
N ASP A 27 0.67 -28.03 -2.60
CA ASP A 27 -0.16 -28.85 -3.48
C ASP A 27 -0.90 -28.05 -4.57
N THR A 28 -1.05 -26.73 -4.46
CA THR A 28 -1.75 -25.88 -5.44
C THR A 28 -0.81 -25.04 -6.30
N GLY A 29 0.41 -24.74 -5.80
CA GLY A 29 1.36 -23.86 -6.48
C GLY A 29 0.98 -22.37 -6.46
N VAL A 30 0.08 -21.97 -5.55
CA VAL A 30 -0.39 -20.58 -5.44
C VAL A 30 0.30 -19.85 -4.29
N THR A 31 0.84 -18.65 -4.57
CA THR A 31 1.32 -17.70 -3.57
C THR A 31 0.27 -16.61 -3.32
N VAL A 32 0.13 -16.17 -2.06
CA VAL A 32 -0.85 -15.15 -1.68
C VAL A 32 -0.15 -14.08 -0.84
N ASN A 33 -0.14 -12.82 -1.30
CA ASN A 33 0.48 -11.71 -0.60
C ASN A 33 -0.40 -10.45 -0.68
N ALA A 34 -0.29 -9.58 0.32
CA ALA A 34 -0.93 -8.29 0.34
C ALA A 34 0.12 -7.21 0.05
N PHE A 35 -0.17 -6.30 -0.88
CA PHE A 35 0.71 -5.20 -1.22
C PHE A 35 0.10 -3.87 -0.85
N ARG A 36 0.83 -3.08 -0.05
CA ARG A 36 0.55 -1.68 0.26
C ARG A 36 1.29 -0.82 -0.76
N PRO A 37 0.57 -0.18 -1.71
CA PRO A 37 1.21 0.55 -2.80
C PRO A 37 1.85 1.87 -2.37
N GLY A 38 1.79 2.25 -1.09
CA GLY A 38 2.22 3.54 -0.59
C GLY A 38 1.21 4.66 -0.86
N THR A 39 1.64 5.91 -0.65
CA THR A 39 0.82 7.09 -0.96
C THR A 39 1.10 7.50 -2.41
N VAL A 40 0.28 7.01 -3.34
CA VAL A 40 0.50 7.15 -4.79
C VAL A 40 -0.31 8.31 -5.37
N ASP A 41 0.28 9.06 -6.29
CA ASP A 41 -0.44 10.08 -7.06
C ASP A 41 -1.41 9.42 -8.06
N THR A 42 -2.66 9.28 -7.65
CA THR A 42 -3.73 8.58 -8.38
C THR A 42 -5.02 9.37 -8.34
N ALA A 43 -5.96 9.02 -9.21
CA ALA A 43 -7.31 9.60 -9.20
C ALA A 43 -8.04 9.43 -7.85
N MET A 44 -7.76 8.34 -7.10
CA MET A 44 -8.30 8.15 -5.75
C MET A 44 -7.79 9.22 -4.78
N GLN A 45 -6.48 9.47 -4.79
CA GLN A 45 -5.89 10.49 -3.92
C GLN A 45 -6.37 11.90 -4.30
N ALA A 46 -6.50 12.19 -5.59
CA ALA A 46 -7.10 13.44 -6.07
C ALA A 46 -8.57 13.60 -5.61
N THR A 47 -9.36 12.53 -5.65
CA THR A 47 -10.75 12.54 -5.17
C THR A 47 -10.83 12.83 -3.67
N ILE A 48 -9.94 12.26 -2.86
CA ILE A 48 -9.85 12.52 -1.42
C ILE A 48 -9.55 14.02 -1.17
N ARG A 49 -8.61 14.62 -1.91
CA ARG A 49 -8.31 16.06 -1.78
C ARG A 49 -9.48 16.94 -2.24
N GLN A 50 -10.21 16.55 -3.29
CA GLN A 50 -11.33 17.34 -3.82
C GLN A 50 -12.58 17.28 -2.93
N LYS A 51 -12.89 16.11 -2.37
CA LYS A 51 -14.17 15.84 -1.69
C LYS A 51 -14.04 15.60 -0.18
N GLY A 52 -12.80 15.64 0.35
CA GLY A 52 -12.47 15.33 1.74
C GLY A 52 -12.88 16.39 2.74
N ALA A 53 -12.90 17.66 2.33
CA ALA A 53 -13.26 18.78 3.21
C ALA A 53 -14.67 18.58 3.79
N GLY A 54 -14.78 18.60 5.12
CA GLY A 54 -16.04 18.37 5.84
C GLY A 54 -16.63 16.95 5.70
N GLN A 55 -15.90 16.01 5.09
CA GLN A 55 -16.29 14.59 5.00
C GLN A 55 -15.31 13.67 5.74
N LEU A 56 -14.07 14.11 5.91
CA LEU A 56 -13.05 13.50 6.76
C LEU A 56 -12.80 14.38 7.97
N ASP A 57 -12.20 13.82 9.02
CA ASP A 57 -11.65 14.64 10.10
C ASP A 57 -10.55 15.56 9.55
N GLU A 58 -10.48 16.76 10.11
CA GLU A 58 -9.58 17.83 9.64
C GLU A 58 -8.10 17.40 9.60
N PRO A 59 -7.56 16.68 10.61
CA PRO A 59 -6.18 16.20 10.56
C PRO A 59 -5.91 15.27 9.38
N THR A 60 -6.81 14.32 9.12
CA THR A 60 -6.67 13.36 8.02
C THR A 60 -6.76 14.06 6.67
N TYR A 61 -7.74 14.96 6.49
CA TYR A 61 -7.87 15.74 5.26
C TYR A 61 -6.63 16.60 4.99
N THR A 62 -6.19 17.36 5.99
CA THR A 62 -4.99 18.22 5.91
C THR A 62 -3.75 17.42 5.51
N ARG A 63 -3.58 16.20 6.07
CA ARG A 63 -2.45 15.33 5.72
C ARG A 63 -2.44 14.97 4.22
N PHE A 64 -3.60 14.65 3.64
CA PHE A 64 -3.69 14.29 2.22
C PHE A 64 -3.42 15.47 1.28
N VAL A 65 -3.84 16.68 1.66
CA VAL A 65 -3.54 17.90 0.91
C VAL A 65 -2.05 18.21 0.99
N ARG A 66 -1.50 18.25 2.20
CA ARG A 66 -0.08 18.55 2.45
C ARG A 66 0.86 17.58 1.73
N ASN A 67 0.56 16.28 1.75
CA ASN A 67 1.37 15.28 1.06
C ASN A 67 1.45 15.51 -0.47
N HIS A 68 0.42 16.07 -1.08
CA HIS A 68 0.44 16.43 -2.50
C HIS A 68 1.22 17.73 -2.73
N GLU A 69 0.94 18.78 -1.95
CA GLU A 69 1.60 20.09 -2.08
C GLU A 69 3.12 20.01 -1.85
N GLU A 70 3.55 19.14 -0.93
CA GLU A 70 4.98 18.93 -0.62
C GLU A 70 5.63 17.86 -1.52
N GLY A 71 4.95 17.36 -2.55
CA GLY A 71 5.50 16.39 -3.50
C GLY A 71 5.87 15.03 -2.88
N ARG A 72 5.19 14.62 -1.80
CA ARG A 72 5.46 13.36 -1.08
C ARG A 72 4.76 12.13 -1.67
N LEU A 73 3.98 12.30 -2.72
CA LEU A 73 3.32 11.20 -3.42
C LEU A 73 4.32 10.49 -4.33
N ILE A 74 4.35 9.17 -4.31
CA ILE A 74 5.11 8.41 -5.31
C ILE A 74 4.33 8.28 -6.61
N THR A 75 5.04 8.10 -7.72
CA THR A 75 4.39 7.84 -9.01
C THR A 75 3.80 6.42 -9.05
N PRO A 76 2.74 6.19 -9.85
CA PRO A 76 2.22 4.84 -10.09
C PRO A 76 3.29 3.87 -10.59
N GLU A 77 4.19 4.32 -11.45
CA GLU A 77 5.27 3.51 -12.01
C GLU A 77 6.28 3.05 -10.95
N ARG A 78 6.59 3.93 -9.97
CA ARG A 78 7.45 3.56 -8.85
C ARG A 78 6.80 2.51 -7.97
N SER A 79 5.51 2.69 -7.64
CA SER A 79 4.74 1.71 -6.86
C SER A 79 4.65 0.36 -7.58
N ALA A 80 4.35 0.38 -8.88
CA ALA A 80 4.24 -0.82 -9.70
C ALA A 80 5.57 -1.58 -9.80
N ARG A 81 6.69 -0.87 -9.93
CA ARG A 81 8.02 -1.50 -9.94
C ARG A 81 8.30 -2.26 -8.65
N SER A 82 8.04 -1.65 -7.50
CA SER A 82 8.20 -2.30 -6.19
C SER A 82 7.36 -3.59 -6.03
N LEU A 83 6.22 -3.68 -6.72
CA LEU A 83 5.42 -4.90 -6.77
C LEU A 83 6.01 -5.93 -7.74
N VAL A 84 6.31 -5.52 -8.98
CA VAL A 84 6.82 -6.42 -10.04
C VAL A 84 8.11 -7.12 -9.61
N ASP A 85 9.01 -6.41 -8.93
CA ASP A 85 10.27 -6.97 -8.42
C ASP A 85 10.07 -8.14 -7.42
N ARG A 86 8.86 -8.30 -6.86
CA ARG A 86 8.52 -9.36 -5.90
C ARG A 86 7.76 -10.52 -6.50
N LEU A 87 7.15 -10.35 -7.68
CA LEU A 87 6.26 -11.36 -8.28
C LEU A 87 7.01 -12.63 -8.72
N GLY A 88 8.32 -12.56 -8.92
CA GLY A 88 9.14 -13.72 -9.34
C GLY A 88 9.56 -14.66 -8.22
N GLY A 89 9.20 -14.40 -6.96
CA GLY A 89 9.59 -15.23 -5.82
C GLY A 89 8.48 -16.14 -5.30
N ASP A 90 8.86 -17.12 -4.49
CA ASP A 90 7.94 -18.09 -3.86
C ASP A 90 7.39 -17.61 -2.50
N ALA A 91 7.60 -16.33 -2.16
CA ALA A 91 7.11 -15.76 -0.92
C ALA A 91 5.57 -15.74 -0.91
N SER A 92 4.98 -16.12 0.23
CA SER A 92 3.53 -16.18 0.43
C SER A 92 3.21 -15.91 1.90
N GLY A 93 1.97 -15.47 2.15
CA GLY A 93 1.51 -15.01 3.46
C GLY A 93 2.19 -13.72 3.92
N GLN A 94 2.71 -12.89 3.01
CA GLN A 94 3.42 -11.66 3.37
C GLN A 94 2.58 -10.41 3.14
N ILE A 95 2.89 -9.37 3.93
CA ILE A 95 2.46 -8.00 3.66
C ILE A 95 3.69 -7.24 3.19
N TRP A 96 3.63 -6.70 1.98
CA TRP A 96 4.69 -5.90 1.37
C TRP A 96 4.28 -4.44 1.32
N ASP A 97 5.25 -3.55 1.42
CA ASP A 97 5.04 -2.11 1.25
C ASP A 97 5.94 -1.56 0.14
N ALA A 98 5.45 -0.59 -0.62
CA ALA A 98 6.22 0.08 -1.65
C ALA A 98 7.49 0.75 -1.09
N SER A 99 7.51 1.14 0.19
CA SER A 99 8.67 1.71 0.88
C SER A 99 9.76 0.70 1.25
N ASP A 100 9.45 -0.60 1.24
CA ASP A 100 10.46 -1.63 1.54
C ASP A 100 11.56 -1.68 0.47
N ALA A 101 11.24 -1.29 -0.78
CA ALA A 101 12.21 -1.21 -1.87
C ALA A 101 13.34 -0.19 -1.60
N ASP A 102 13.04 0.87 -0.84
CA ASP A 102 14.03 1.90 -0.48
C ASP A 102 14.97 1.43 0.65
N ARG A 103 14.57 0.41 1.44
CA ARG A 103 15.39 -0.14 2.54
C ARG A 103 16.45 -1.15 2.09
N GLY A 104 16.39 -1.60 0.83
CA GLY A 104 17.31 -2.60 0.27
C GLY A 104 18.70 -2.09 -0.15
N SER A 105 19.06 -0.84 0.17
CA SER A 105 20.32 -0.20 -0.25
C SER A 105 21.17 0.35 0.89
N ALA A 106 20.98 -0.10 2.13
CA ALA A 106 21.93 0.22 3.19
C ALA A 106 23.30 -0.40 2.80
N PRO A 107 24.38 0.41 2.66
CA PRO A 107 25.69 -0.14 2.37
C PRO A 107 26.10 -1.04 3.54
N VAL A 108 26.58 -2.24 3.21
CA VAL A 108 27.27 -3.09 4.17
C VAL A 108 28.47 -2.26 4.67
N PRO A 109 28.56 -1.94 5.97
CA PRO A 109 29.76 -1.30 6.49
C PRO A 109 30.93 -2.28 6.34
N ASP A 110 32.05 -1.77 5.82
CA ASP A 110 33.32 -2.49 5.68
C ASP A 110 33.73 -3.21 6.98
#